data_AF-R7FHR1-F1
#
_entry.id   AF-R7FHR1-F1
#
_cell.length_a   1.000
_cell.length_b   1.000
_cell.length_c   1.000
_cell.angle_alpha   90.00
_cell.angle_beta   90.00
_cell.angle_gamma   90.00
#
_symmetry.space_group_name_H-M   'P 1'
#
loop_
_entity.id
_entity.type
_entity.pdbx_description
1 polymer ?
#
loop_
_entity_poly.entity_id
_entity_poly.type
_entity_poly.pdbx_seq_one_letter_code
_entity_poly.pdbx_strand_id
1 'polypeptide(L)'
;MMKKSLEGKWVEVAGQFRSHNKEESDGRKHLELFLFVTAINIYENEDELEEITNANLIYLDGYLCKPPVFRKTPLGREITDLLIAVNRPYGKSDYIPCIAWGRVAQWVSEFEVGNRVKLYGRVQSREYFKRYSKDSEAGEYRDAYEISIMRMQRVEDLRLYG
;
A
#
# COMPACT_ATOMS: atom_id res chain seq x y z
N MET A 1 -24.26 28.68 6.65
CA MET A 1 -24.25 27.95 5.36
C MET A 1 -24.32 26.46 5.70
N MET A 2 -25.46 25.79 5.46
CA MET A 2 -25.55 24.34 5.72
C MET A 2 -24.60 23.63 4.75
N LYS A 3 -23.65 22.86 5.28
CA LYS A 3 -22.86 21.95 4.45
C LYS A 3 -23.85 20.92 3.88
N LYS A 4 -23.98 20.90 2.55
CA LYS A 4 -24.74 19.86 1.86
C LYS A 4 -24.03 18.53 2.15
N SER A 5 -24.76 17.53 2.64
CA SER A 5 -24.20 16.19 2.89
C SER A 5 -23.80 15.55 1.56
N LEU A 6 -22.64 14.88 1.55
CA LEU A 6 -22.14 14.09 0.42
C LEU A 6 -22.28 12.58 0.69
N GLU A 7 -22.93 12.18 1.79
CA GLU A 7 -23.21 10.78 2.08
C GLU A 7 -24.04 10.14 0.97
N GLY A 8 -23.63 8.94 0.55
CA GLY A 8 -24.28 8.20 -0.53
C GLY A 8 -23.94 8.66 -1.95
N LYS A 9 -23.07 9.67 -2.13
CA LYS A 9 -22.57 10.07 -3.44
C LYS A 9 -21.42 9.20 -3.91
N TRP A 10 -21.31 9.05 -5.22
CA TRP A 10 -20.15 8.42 -5.86
C TRP A 10 -19.03 9.45 -5.98
N VAL A 11 -17.79 9.03 -5.74
CA VAL A 11 -16.63 9.91 -5.80
C VAL A 11 -15.46 9.25 -6.49
N GLU A 12 -14.75 10.04 -7.28
CA GLU A 12 -13.39 9.72 -7.70
C GLU A 12 -12.43 10.57 -6.87
N VAL A 13 -11.41 9.93 -6.31
CA VAL A 13 -10.39 10.60 -5.50
C VAL A 13 -9.02 10.37 -6.10
N ALA A 14 -8.29 11.45 -6.34
CA ALA A 14 -6.89 11.40 -6.75
C ALA A 14 -6.02 12.10 -5.72
N GLY A 15 -4.82 11.56 -5.49
CA GLY A 15 -3.95 12.08 -4.46
C GLY A 15 -2.68 11.28 -4.28
N GLN A 16 -2.01 11.54 -3.16
CA GLN A 16 -0.78 10.87 -2.77
C GLN A 16 -1.08 9.92 -1.63
N PHE A 17 -0.77 8.64 -1.81
CA PHE A 17 -0.85 7.68 -0.72
C PHE A 17 0.32 7.91 0.23
N ARG A 18 0.02 8.20 1.49
CA ARG A 18 1.00 8.64 2.48
C ARG A 18 0.99 7.77 3.72
N SER A 19 2.10 7.80 4.44
CA SER A 19 2.29 7.16 5.74
C SER A 19 2.66 8.15 6.84
N HIS A 20 2.22 7.88 8.07
CA HIS A 20 2.64 8.58 9.28
C HIS A 20 2.79 7.61 10.45
N ASN A 21 3.91 7.69 11.18
CA ASN A 21 4.06 6.94 12.42
C ASN A 21 3.27 7.66 13.51
N LYS A 22 2.15 7.07 13.92
CA LYS A 22 1.29 7.61 14.97
C LYS A 22 1.63 6.95 16.29
N GLU A 23 1.79 7.77 17.32
CA GLU A 23 1.89 7.34 18.71
C GLU A 23 0.55 7.64 19.37
N GLU A 24 -0.11 6.58 19.84
CA GLU A 24 -1.37 6.68 20.58
C GLU A 24 -1.12 7.14 22.01
N SER A 25 -2.17 7.60 22.70
CA SER A 25 -2.07 8.11 24.08
C SER A 25 -1.58 7.09 25.10
N ASP A 26 -1.71 5.79 24.80
CA ASP A 26 -1.21 4.67 25.61
C ASP A 26 0.25 4.28 25.26
N GLY A 27 0.93 5.06 24.42
CA GLY A 27 2.32 4.84 23.98
C GLY A 27 2.47 3.82 22.84
N ARG A 28 1.38 3.22 22.34
CA ARG A 28 1.45 2.30 21.21
C ARG A 28 1.78 3.06 19.92
N LYS A 29 2.71 2.51 19.15
CA LYS A 29 3.08 3.04 17.82
C LYS A 29 2.48 2.19 16.73
N HIS A 30 1.88 2.84 15.73
CA HIS A 30 1.47 2.18 14.50
C HIS A 30 1.70 3.09 13.30
N LEU A 31 1.75 2.46 12.13
CA LEU A 31 1.91 3.15 10.86
C LEU A 31 0.51 3.40 10.29
N GLU A 32 0.11 4.66 10.28
CA GLU A 32 -1.12 5.10 9.64
C GLU A 32 -0.86 5.32 8.15
N LEU A 33 -1.71 4.74 7.30
CA LEU A 33 -1.70 4.97 5.86
C LEU A 33 -2.96 5.74 5.46
N PHE A 34 -2.82 6.78 4.65
CA PHE A 34 -3.94 7.60 4.22
C PHE A 34 -3.73 8.18 2.83
N LEU A 35 -4.82 8.42 2.11
CA LEU A 35 -4.76 9.17 0.85
C LEU A 35 -4.80 10.67 1.16
N PHE A 36 -3.69 11.38 0.88
CA PHE A 36 -3.70 12.83 0.83
C PHE A 36 -4.33 13.28 -0.49
N VAL A 37 -5.62 13.61 -0.43
CA VAL A 37 -6.44 13.98 -1.58
C VAL A 37 -5.98 15.31 -2.16
N THR A 38 -5.74 15.34 -3.47
CA THR A 38 -5.42 16.55 -4.24
C THR A 38 -6.51 16.93 -5.23
N ALA A 39 -7.36 15.97 -5.61
CA ALA A 39 -8.55 16.21 -6.42
C ALA A 39 -9.66 15.24 -6.01
N ILE A 40 -10.90 15.73 -6.08
CA ILE A 40 -12.11 14.95 -5.84
C ILE A 40 -13.17 15.35 -6.87
N ASN A 41 -13.72 14.36 -7.57
CA ASN A 41 -14.89 14.52 -8.42
C ASN A 41 -16.07 13.81 -7.74
N ILE A 42 -17.25 14.43 -7.77
CA ILE A 42 -18.47 13.93 -7.12
C ILE A 42 -19.51 13.71 -8.19
N TYR A 43 -20.10 12.52 -8.19
CA TYR A 43 -21.06 12.05 -9.18
C TYR A 43 -22.39 11.71 -8.51
N GLU A 44 -23.48 11.90 -9.26
CA GLU A 44 -24.83 11.66 -8.75
C GLU A 44 -25.24 10.19 -8.86
N ASN A 45 -24.73 9.47 -9.86
CA ASN A 45 -24.96 8.05 -10.12
C ASN A 45 -23.67 7.34 -10.58
N GLU A 46 -23.67 6.00 -10.57
CA GLU A 46 -22.51 5.17 -10.95
C GLU A 46 -22.20 5.23 -12.45
N ASP A 47 -23.23 5.38 -13.30
CA ASP A 47 -23.09 5.38 -14.76
C ASP A 47 -22.31 6.59 -15.30
N GLU A 48 -22.18 7.65 -14.49
CA GLU A 48 -21.35 8.83 -14.78
C GLU A 48 -19.84 8.58 -14.56
N LEU A 49 -19.44 7.47 -13.94
CA LEU A 49 -18.04 7.10 -13.77
C LEU A 49 -17.50 6.49 -15.07
N GLU A 50 -16.45 7.09 -15.65
CA GLU A 50 -15.74 6.44 -16.76
C GLU A 50 -15.09 5.13 -16.27
N GLU A 51 -14.99 4.08 -17.10
CA GLU A 51 -14.46 2.76 -16.68
C GLU A 51 -13.04 2.83 -16.06
N ILE A 52 -12.20 3.77 -16.50
CA ILE A 52 -10.86 4.01 -15.92
C ILE A 52 -10.94 4.62 -14.51
N THR A 53 -11.99 5.40 -14.23
CA THR A 53 -12.21 6.09 -12.94
C THR A 53 -12.73 5.14 -11.86
N ASN A 54 -13.26 3.96 -12.24
CA ASN A 54 -13.66 2.89 -11.33
C ASN A 54 -12.48 1.98 -10.88
N ALA A 55 -11.23 2.45 -11.04
CA ALA A 55 -10.03 1.67 -10.74
C ALA A 55 -9.36 2.10 -9.44
N ASN A 56 -9.27 1.18 -8.48
CA ASN A 56 -8.31 1.28 -7.37
C ASN A 56 -6.90 1.03 -7.93
N LEU A 57 -6.24 2.11 -8.33
CA LEU A 57 -4.92 2.09 -8.96
C LEU A 57 -3.95 3.00 -8.19
N ILE A 58 -2.75 2.48 -7.97
CA ILE A 58 -1.64 3.26 -7.43
C ILE A 58 -0.37 3.01 -8.24
N TYR A 59 0.43 4.07 -8.40
CA TYR A 59 1.79 4.00 -8.92
C TYR A 59 2.75 4.52 -7.85
N LEU A 60 3.82 3.76 -7.57
CA LEU A 60 4.89 4.18 -6.67
C LEU A 60 6.25 4.13 -7.40
N ASP A 61 7.09 5.13 -7.14
CA ASP A 61 8.52 5.15 -7.49
C ASP A 61 9.30 5.38 -6.19
N GLY A 62 10.05 4.37 -5.76
CA GLY A 62 10.67 4.38 -4.45
C GLY A 62 11.78 3.37 -4.31
N TYR A 63 12.23 3.18 -3.08
CA TYR A 63 13.38 2.34 -2.75
C TYR A 63 12.98 1.28 -1.73
N LEU A 64 13.46 0.06 -1.91
CA LEU A 64 13.30 -0.98 -0.91
C LEU A 64 14.08 -0.60 0.37
N CYS A 65 13.43 -0.47 1.52
CA CYS A 65 14.08 0.01 2.75
C CYS A 65 14.25 -1.07 3.83
N LYS A 66 13.76 -2.28 3.58
CA LYS A 66 13.97 -3.47 4.42
C LYS A 66 14.18 -4.70 3.53
N PRO A 67 14.92 -5.72 3.99
CA PRO A 67 15.04 -6.98 3.24
C PRO A 67 13.64 -7.55 2.92
N PRO A 68 13.41 -8.08 1.71
CA PRO A 68 12.17 -8.75 1.37
C PRO A 68 11.91 -9.95 2.29
N VAL A 69 10.64 -10.20 2.63
CA VAL A 69 10.27 -11.38 3.43
C VAL A 69 9.44 -12.32 2.57
N PHE A 70 10.10 -13.31 1.97
CA PHE A 70 9.45 -14.36 1.19
C PHE A 70 8.84 -15.45 2.08
N ARG A 71 7.62 -15.89 1.77
CA ARG A 71 6.95 -17.01 2.46
C ARG A 71 5.86 -17.64 1.60
N LYS A 72 5.41 -18.83 2.00
CA LYS A 72 4.21 -19.49 1.45
C LYS A 72 3.05 -19.35 2.43
N THR A 73 1.87 -19.00 1.92
CA THR A 73 0.64 -19.05 2.71
C THR A 73 0.26 -20.51 3.03
N PRO A 74 -0.65 -20.76 4.00
CA PRO A 74 -1.15 -22.11 4.25
C PRO A 74 -1.74 -22.81 3.02
N LEU A 75 -2.26 -22.03 2.06
CA LEU A 75 -2.78 -22.52 0.77
C LEU A 75 -1.69 -22.63 -0.32
N GLY A 76 -0.41 -22.54 0.04
CA GLY A 76 0.72 -22.70 -0.87
C GLY A 76 1.02 -21.52 -1.79
N ARG A 77 0.34 -20.37 -1.62
CA ARG A 77 0.62 -19.18 -2.44
C ARG A 77 1.92 -18.54 -2.00
N GLU A 78 2.80 -18.27 -2.95
CA GLU A 78 4.06 -17.58 -2.71
C GLU A 78 3.82 -16.08 -2.66
N ILE A 79 4.36 -15.46 -1.62
CA ILE A 79 4.22 -14.03 -1.36
C ILE A 79 5.54 -13.45 -0.85
N THR A 80 5.71 -12.15 -1.05
CA THR A 80 6.85 -11.40 -0.53
C THR A 80 6.39 -10.07 0.01
N ASP A 81 6.54 -9.91 1.33
CA ASP A 81 6.29 -8.65 2.01
C ASP A 81 7.47 -7.69 1.75
N LEU A 82 7.16 -6.46 1.35
CA LEU A 82 8.10 -5.40 1.02
C LEU A 82 7.75 -4.13 1.79
N LEU A 83 8.74 -3.28 2.05
CA LEU A 83 8.54 -1.93 2.55
C LEU A 83 9.23 -0.94 1.61
N ILE A 84 8.43 -0.12 0.93
CA ILE A 84 8.92 0.81 -0.09
C ILE A 84 8.95 2.23 0.48
N ALA A 85 10.13 2.83 0.49
CA ALA A 85 10.33 4.24 0.82
C ALA A 85 10.09 5.10 -0.43
N VAL A 86 9.04 5.91 -0.41
CA VAL A 86 8.66 6.86 -1.48
C VAL A 86 9.04 8.25 -1.03
N ASN A 87 9.95 8.90 -1.76
CA ASN A 87 10.45 10.21 -1.36
C ASN A 87 9.43 11.30 -1.67
N ARG A 88 9.18 12.15 -0.67
CA ARG A 88 8.40 13.39 -0.80
C ARG A 88 9.33 14.56 -1.11
N PRO A 89 8.79 15.65 -1.67
CA PRO A 89 9.46 16.95 -1.60
C PRO A 89 9.85 17.30 -0.15
N TYR A 90 10.91 18.08 0.00
CA TYR A 90 11.41 18.57 1.31
C TYR A 90 11.97 17.50 2.25
N GLY A 91 12.54 16.42 1.70
CA GLY A 91 13.38 15.47 2.46
C GLY A 91 12.62 14.55 3.41
N LYS A 92 11.31 14.37 3.21
CA LYS A 92 10.50 13.36 3.92
C LYS A 92 10.28 12.15 3.02
N SER A 93 9.95 11.00 3.61
CA SER A 93 9.57 9.80 2.85
C SER A 93 8.37 9.11 3.47
N ASP A 94 7.55 8.52 2.61
CA ASP A 94 6.51 7.56 2.97
C ASP A 94 7.09 6.16 3.00
N TYR A 95 6.71 5.37 4.00
CA TYR A 95 7.07 3.96 4.08
C TYR A 95 5.81 3.16 3.82
N ILE A 96 5.69 2.60 2.63
CA ILE A 96 4.47 1.96 2.14
C ILE A 96 4.65 0.44 2.14
N PRO A 97 3.92 -0.31 2.99
CA PRO A 97 3.88 -1.76 2.95
C PRO A 97 3.32 -2.24 1.61
N CYS A 98 4.01 -3.17 0.97
CA CYS A 98 3.60 -3.76 -0.29
C CYS A 98 3.69 -5.28 -0.21
N ILE A 99 2.84 -5.97 -0.96
CA ILE A 99 2.83 -7.43 -1.05
C ILE A 99 2.90 -7.86 -2.51
N ALA A 100 3.90 -8.68 -2.84
CA ALA A 100 4.02 -9.33 -4.14
C ALA A 100 3.48 -10.76 -4.10
N TRP A 101 3.05 -11.29 -5.25
CA TRP A 101 2.42 -12.61 -5.36
C TRP A 101 3.06 -13.46 -6.47
N GLY A 102 3.10 -14.77 -6.27
CA GLY A 102 3.50 -15.75 -7.28
C GLY A 102 4.88 -15.47 -7.87
N ARG A 103 4.99 -15.43 -9.21
CA ARG A 103 6.27 -15.16 -9.89
C ARG A 103 6.89 -13.81 -9.52
N VAL A 104 6.06 -12.79 -9.28
CA VAL A 104 6.57 -11.47 -8.84
C VAL A 104 7.17 -11.60 -7.44
N ALA A 105 6.55 -12.37 -6.54
CA ALA A 105 7.11 -12.66 -5.21
C ALA A 105 8.46 -13.36 -5.28
N GLN A 106 8.59 -14.41 -6.10
CA GLN A 106 9.87 -15.10 -6.30
C GLN A 106 10.96 -14.17 -6.88
N TRP A 107 10.59 -13.26 -7.79
CA TRP A 107 11.55 -12.35 -8.40
C TRP A 107 12.02 -11.26 -7.42
N VAL A 108 11.11 -10.68 -6.63
CA VAL A 108 11.44 -9.62 -5.68
C VAL A 108 12.08 -10.14 -4.39
N SER A 109 12.04 -11.45 -4.11
CA SER A 109 12.70 -12.02 -2.91
C SER A 109 14.22 -11.86 -2.95
N GLU A 110 14.79 -11.77 -4.15
CA GLU A 110 16.23 -11.63 -4.38
C GLU A 110 16.69 -10.16 -4.37
N PHE A 111 15.80 -9.22 -4.06
CA PHE A 111 16.15 -7.79 -4.07
C PHE A 111 16.86 -7.38 -2.79
N GLU A 112 17.74 -6.40 -2.94
CA GLU A 112 18.51 -5.85 -1.82
C GLU A 112 17.97 -4.50 -1.38
N VAL A 113 18.16 -4.19 -0.10
CA VAL A 113 17.86 -2.86 0.45
C VAL A 113 18.58 -1.79 -0.38
N GLY A 114 17.85 -0.74 -0.76
CA GLY A 114 18.35 0.33 -1.61
C GLY A 114 18.05 0.15 -3.10
N ASN A 115 17.61 -1.03 -3.56
CA ASN A 115 17.13 -1.19 -4.93
C ASN A 115 15.95 -0.23 -5.21
N ARG A 116 16.03 0.49 -6.33
CA ARG A 116 14.97 1.41 -6.75
C ARG A 116 13.95 0.66 -7.58
N VAL A 117 12.68 0.79 -7.23
CA VAL A 117 11.58 0.09 -7.88
C VAL A 117 10.50 1.07 -8.32
N LYS A 118 9.88 0.74 -9.45
CA LYS A 118 8.63 1.34 -9.92
C LYS A 118 7.56 0.27 -9.91
N LEU A 119 6.40 0.54 -9.33
CA LEU A 119 5.33 -0.45 -9.24
C LEU A 119 3.96 0.16 -9.53
N TYR A 120 3.09 -0.67 -10.07
CA TYR A 120 1.65 -0.47 -10.15
C TYR A 120 0.96 -1.50 -9.26
N GLY A 121 -0.08 -1.08 -8.56
CA GLY A 121 -0.85 -1.95 -7.70
C GLY A 121 -2.19 -1.37 -7.34
N ARG A 122 -2.78 -1.94 -6.29
CA ARG A 122 -4.04 -1.51 -5.68
C ARG A 122 -3.89 -1.43 -4.17
N VAL A 123 -4.52 -0.45 -3.55
CA VAL A 123 -4.62 -0.40 -2.08
C VAL A 123 -5.53 -1.53 -1.63
N GLN A 124 -5.13 -2.30 -0.63
CA GLN A 124 -5.98 -3.33 -0.04
C GLN A 124 -5.88 -3.29 1.48
N SER A 125 -6.90 -3.80 2.13
CA SER A 125 -6.85 -4.17 3.54
C SER A 125 -6.80 -5.69 3.70
N ARG A 126 -6.27 -6.13 4.83
CA ARG A 126 -6.38 -7.50 5.30
C ARG A 126 -6.60 -7.51 6.79
N GLU A 127 -7.51 -8.36 7.23
CA GLU A 127 -7.70 -8.64 8.65
C GLU A 127 -6.64 -9.64 9.13
N TYR A 128 -6.17 -9.49 10.35
CA TYR A 128 -5.34 -10.47 11.03
C TYR A 128 -5.67 -10.55 12.52
N PHE A 129 -5.53 -11.74 13.09
CA PHE A 129 -5.68 -11.94 14.53
C PHE A 129 -4.34 -11.65 15.23
N LYS A 130 -4.33 -10.64 16.11
CA LYS A 130 -3.18 -10.30 16.95
C LYS A 130 -3.40 -10.86 18.35
N ARG A 131 -2.60 -11.86 18.73
CA ARG A 131 -2.56 -12.38 20.10
C ARG A 131 -1.98 -11.32 21.06
N TYR A 132 -2.51 -11.24 22.28
CA TYR A 132 -2.02 -10.29 23.29
C TYR A 132 -0.61 -10.63 23.78
N SER A 133 -0.23 -11.91 23.74
CA SER A 133 1.13 -12.39 23.98
C SER A 133 1.36 -13.68 23.17
N LYS A 134 2.62 -14.13 23.09
CA LYS A 134 3.01 -15.32 22.32
C LYS A 134 2.24 -16.59 22.75
N ASP A 135 1.97 -16.71 24.05
CA ASP A 135 1.36 -17.90 24.66
C ASP A 135 -0.14 -17.71 24.98
N SER A 136 -0.74 -16.58 24.58
CA SER A 136 -2.16 -16.30 24.84
C SER A 136 -3.04 -16.73 23.65
N GLU A 137 -4.14 -17.42 23.96
CA GLU A 137 -5.26 -17.62 23.02
C GLU A 137 -6.17 -16.38 22.90
N ALA A 138 -6.03 -15.42 23.83
CA ALA A 138 -6.73 -14.15 23.75
C ALA A 138 -6.00 -13.18 22.81
N GLY A 139 -6.79 -12.47 22.03
CA GLY A 139 -6.31 -11.50 21.06
C GLY A 139 -7.46 -10.68 20.49
N GLU A 140 -7.14 -9.92 19.46
CA GLU A 140 -8.10 -9.07 18.76
C GLU A 140 -7.85 -9.13 17.25
N TYR A 141 -8.91 -8.97 16.47
CA TYR A 141 -8.81 -8.76 15.03
C TYR A 141 -8.38 -7.32 14.75
N ARG A 142 -7.48 -7.16 13.79
CA ARG A 142 -6.96 -5.86 13.36
C ARG A 142 -6.89 -5.82 11.85
N ASP A 143 -7.09 -4.64 11.30
CA ASP A 143 -6.87 -4.39 9.88
C ASP A 143 -5.45 -3.85 9.64
N ALA A 144 -4.83 -4.36 8.59
CA ALA A 144 -3.61 -3.81 8.01
C ALA A 144 -3.89 -3.36 6.58
N TYR A 145 -3.34 -2.21 6.20
CA TYR A 145 -3.42 -1.68 4.85
C TYR A 145 -2.07 -1.84 4.15
N GLU A 146 -2.10 -2.20 2.87
CA GLU A 146 -0.91 -2.46 2.07
C GLU A 146 -1.22 -2.28 0.57
N ILE A 147 -0.17 -2.23 -0.25
CA ILE A 147 -0.31 -2.22 -1.72
C ILE A 147 -0.15 -3.64 -2.24
N SER A 148 -1.19 -4.16 -2.88
CA SER A 148 -1.13 -5.39 -3.67
C SER A 148 -0.45 -5.10 -4.99
N ILE A 149 0.75 -5.64 -5.19
CA ILE A 149 1.53 -5.38 -6.41
C ILE A 149 0.93 -6.14 -7.58
N MET A 150 0.64 -5.41 -8.66
CA MET A 150 0.18 -5.98 -9.94
C MET A 150 1.34 -6.07 -10.95
N ARG A 151 2.21 -5.06 -10.98
CA ARG A 151 3.40 -5.00 -11.83
C ARG A 151 4.50 -4.25 -11.10
N MET A 152 5.73 -4.72 -11.20
CA MET A 152 6.90 -4.05 -10.65
C MET A 152 8.08 -4.13 -11.64
N GLN A 153 8.94 -3.12 -11.60
CA GLN A 153 10.18 -3.02 -12.34
C GLN A 153 11.28 -2.51 -11.42
N ARG A 154 12.47 -3.11 -11.47
CA ARG A 154 13.68 -2.55 -10.88
C ARG A 154 14.29 -1.57 -11.88
N VAL A 155 14.60 -0.36 -11.43
CA VAL A 155 15.03 0.73 -12.33
C VAL A 155 16.37 0.42 -13.00
N GLU A 156 17.26 -0.29 -12.31
CA GLU A 156 18.56 -0.71 -12.83
C GLU A 156 18.43 -1.66 -14.03
N ASP A 157 17.40 -2.50 -14.07
CA ASP A 157 17.16 -3.43 -15.18
C ASP A 157 16.79 -2.69 -16.48
N LEU A 158 16.23 -1.48 -16.38
CA LEU A 158 15.89 -0.66 -17.54
C LEU A 158 17.11 -0.04 -18.21
N ARG A 159 18.22 0.13 -17.47
CA ARG A 159 19.45 0.77 -17.97
C ARG A 159 20.32 -0.17 -18.81
N LEU A 160 20.04 -1.47 -18.79
CA LEU A 160 20.79 -2.48 -19.56
C LEU A 160 20.27 -2.66 -20.99
N TYR A 161 19.17 -1.98 -21.36
CA TYR A 161 18.53 -2.07 -22.67
C TYR A 161 18.63 -0.77 -23.50
N GLY A 162 19.46 0.19 -23.07
CA GLY A 162 19.75 1.44 -23.80
C GLY A 162 21.25 1.64 -23.96
#